data_AF-A0A1Y5FD30-F1
#
_entry.id   AF-A0A1Y5FD30-F1
#
_cell.length_a   1.000
_cell.length_b   1.000
_cell.length_c   1.000
_cell.angle_alpha   90.00
_cell.angle_beta   90.00
_cell.angle_gamma   90.00
#
_symmetry.space_group_name_H-M   'P 1'
#
loop_
_entity.id
_entity.type
_entity.pdbx_description
1 polymer ?
#
loop_
_entity_poly.entity_id
_entity_poly.type
_entity_poly.pdbx_seq_one_letter_code
_entity_poly.pdbx_strand_id
1 'polypeptide(L)' 'MCDVCKAEGLDSQFMNGSKSRISPSKLFRVFKGQTATIKLCSIHDIQLFMLGEQRFLLENLGFLKHLNHNRRNFVTSSF' A
#
# COMPACT_ATOMS: atom_id res chain seq x y z
N MET A 1 2.26 -2.66 11.61
CA MET A 1 2.83 -1.74 10.60
C MET A 1 2.29 -2.11 9.22
N CYS A 2 1.90 -1.14 8.40
CA CYS A 2 1.40 -1.39 7.05
C CYS A 2 2.53 -1.43 6.00
N ASP A 3 2.24 -1.87 4.78
CA ASP A 3 3.25 -2.05 3.72
C ASP A 3 3.89 -0.72 3.30
N VAL A 4 3.14 0.38 3.31
CA VAL A 4 3.68 1.73 3.01
C VAL A 4 4.60 2.20 4.12
N CYS A 5 4.15 2.21 5.37
CA CYS A 5 4.99 2.60 6.50
C CYS A 5 6.28 1.79 6.55
N LYS A 6 6.19 0.48 6.28
CA LYS A 6 7.36 -0.41 6.26
C LYS A 6 8.35 -0.03 5.16
N ALA A 7 7.86 0.29 3.96
CA ALA A 7 8.70 0.66 2.83
C ALA A 7 9.35 2.05 2.99
N GLU A 8 8.62 2.99 3.59
CA GLU A 8 9.06 4.38 3.80
C GLU A 8 9.81 4.60 5.14
N GLY A 9 9.92 3.56 5.98
CA GLY A 9 10.58 3.67 7.29
C GLY A 9 9.81 4.54 8.31
N LEU A 10 8.49 4.67 8.15
CA LEU A 10 7.65 5.55 8.98
C LEU A 10 7.22 4.87 10.28
N ASP A 11 7.23 5.62 11.37
CA ASP A 11 6.66 5.16 12.65
C ASP A 11 5.12 5.13 12.55
N SER A 12 4.59 3.94 12.29
CA SER A 12 3.15 3.74 12.18
C SER A 12 2.39 3.98 13.49
N GLN A 13 3.02 3.81 14.65
CA GLN A 13 2.38 4.00 15.95
C GLN A 13 2.25 5.49 16.26
N PHE A 14 3.28 6.28 15.94
CA PHE A 14 3.21 7.73 16.03
C PHE A 14 2.11 8.30 15.13
N MET A 15 2.04 7.82 13.88
CA MET A 15 1.07 8.31 12.89
C MET A 15 -0.38 7.90 13.22
N ASN A 16 -0.62 6.62 13.54
CA ASN A 16 -1.98 6.08 13.69
C ASN A 16 -2.47 6.02 15.14
N GLY A 17 -1.61 6.33 16.13
CA GLY A 17 -1.89 6.14 17.55
C GLY A 17 -1.88 4.65 17.97
N SER A 18 -2.36 4.38 19.19
CA SER A 18 -2.30 3.05 19.81
C SER A 18 -3.24 2.01 19.19
N LYS A 19 -4.27 2.44 18.46
CA LYS A 19 -5.26 1.56 17.80
C LYS A 19 -5.10 1.61 16.28
N SER A 20 -4.01 1.04 15.78
CA SER A 20 -3.80 0.90 14.33
C SER A 20 -4.43 -0.40 13.82
N ARG A 21 -5.52 -0.29 13.05
CA ARG A 21 -6.07 -1.42 12.28
C ARG A 21 -5.32 -1.55 10.96
N ILE A 22 -4.95 -2.77 10.62
CA ILE A 22 -4.40 -3.10 9.30
C ILE A 22 -5.50 -3.77 8.47
N SER A 23 -5.82 -3.19 7.31
CA SER A 23 -6.79 -3.72 6.35
C SER A 23 -6.08 -4.15 5.05
N PRO A 24 -6.49 -5.27 4.43
CA PRO A 24 -6.07 -5.58 3.08
C PRO A 24 -6.83 -4.70 2.08
N SER A 25 -6.12 -4.09 1.15
CA SER A 25 -6.65 -3.27 0.06
C SER A 25 -6.10 -3.78 -1.27
N LYS A 26 -6.88 -3.67 -2.34
CA LYS A 26 -6.49 -4.14 -3.67
C LYS A 26 -6.12 -2.95 -4.55
N LEU A 27 -5.01 -3.10 -5.27
CA LEU A 27 -4.61 -2.21 -6.35
C LEU A 27 -4.86 -2.92 -7.69
N PHE A 28 -5.66 -2.31 -8.54
CA PHE A 28 -6.13 -2.90 -9.80
C PHE A 28 -5.33 -2.46 -11.02
N ARG A 29 -4.70 -1.28 -10.97
CA ARG A 29 -4.07 -0.63 -12.14
C ARG A 29 -2.55 -0.58 -12.08
N VAL A 30 -1.96 -1.35 -11.17
CA VAL A 30 -0.52 -1.26 -10.87
C VAL A 30 0.30 -2.21 -11.72
N PHE A 31 -0.24 -3.38 -12.02
CA PHE A 31 0.38 -4.35 -12.91
C PHE A 31 -0.57 -4.68 -14.05
N LYS A 32 -0.07 -4.68 -15.30
CA LYS A 32 -0.91 -4.97 -16.47
C LYS A 32 -1.54 -6.35 -16.34
N GLY A 33 -2.88 -6.39 -16.29
CA GLY A 33 -3.67 -7.63 -16.20
C GLY A 33 -3.56 -8.35 -14.86
N GLN A 34 -3.08 -7.69 -13.80
CA GLN A 34 -2.89 -8.31 -12.49
C GLN A 34 -3.36 -7.39 -11.38
N THR A 35 -3.90 -7.97 -10.31
CA THR A 35 -4.22 -7.24 -9.08
C THR A 35 -3.14 -7.45 -8.04
N ALA A 36 -2.81 -6.40 -7.30
CA ALA A 36 -1.92 -6.47 -6.15
C ALA A 36 -2.74 -6.32 -4.87
N THR A 37 -2.55 -7.22 -3.90
CA THR A 37 -3.15 -7.08 -2.57
C THR A 37 -2.10 -6.55 -1.61
N ILE A 38 -2.40 -5.42 -0.96
CA ILE A 38 -1.50 -4.73 -0.04
C ILE A 38 -2.18 -4.56 1.33
N LYS A 39 -1.40 -4.43 2.39
CA LYS A 39 -1.88 -4.19 3.76
C LYS A 39 -1.66 -2.73 4.10
N LEU A 40 -2.74 -2.01 4.38
CA LEU A 40 -2.72 -0.58 4.72
C LEU A 40 -3.12 -0.36 6.18
N CYS A 41 -2.60 0.70 6.79
CA CYS A 41 -3.12 1.22 8.04
C CYS A 41 -4.22 2.25 7.73
N SER A 42 -5.01 2.63 8.73
CA SER A 42 -6.14 3.55 8.54
C SER A 42 -5.78 4.84 7.79
N ILE A 43 -4.63 5.46 8.08
CA ILE A 43 -4.20 6.67 7.37
C ILE A 43 -3.95 6.40 5.88
N HIS A 44 -3.19 5.36 5.55
CA HIS A 44 -2.87 5.06 4.16
C HIS A 44 -4.07 4.50 3.40
N ASP A 45 -5.01 3.86 4.09
CA ASP A 45 -6.28 3.42 3.50
C ASP A 45 -7.16 4.62 3.12
N ILE A 46 -7.27 5.62 4.01
CA ILE A 46 -7.92 6.91 3.72
C ILE A 46 -7.19 7.64 2.59
N GLN A 47 -5.86 7.69 2.63
CA GLN A 47 -5.07 8.35 1.58
C GLN A 47 -5.28 7.69 0.21
N LEU A 48 -5.28 6.36 0.15
CA LEU A 48 -5.55 5.61 -1.07
C LEU A 48 -6.96 5.92 -1.60
N PHE A 49 -7.96 5.95 -0.71
CA PHE A 49 -9.33 6.29 -1.09
C PHE A 49 -9.45 7.72 -1.66
N MET A 50 -8.80 8.69 -1.03
CA MET A 50 -8.89 10.11 -1.43
C MET A 50 -8.09 10.43 -2.71
N LEU A 51 -6.91 9.84 -2.88
CA LEU A 51 -6.02 10.14 -4.01
C LEU A 51 -6.25 9.24 -5.23
N GLY A 52 -6.78 8.05 -5.00
CA GLY A 52 -6.76 6.96 -5.98
C GLY A 52 -5.35 6.37 -6.16
N GLU A 53 -5.29 5.21 -6.81
CA GLU A 53 -4.07 4.39 -6.90
C GLU A 53 -2.87 5.11 -7.52
N GLN A 54 -3.08 5.83 -8.62
CA GLN A 54 -1.98 6.45 -9.37
C GLN A 54 -1.29 7.53 -8.55
N ARG A 55 -2.05 8.46 -7.97
CA ARG A 55 -1.48 9.54 -7.15
C ARG A 55 -0.93 9.00 -5.83
N PHE A 56 -1.62 8.04 -5.21
CA PHE A 56 -1.14 7.38 -4.00
C PHE A 56 0.27 6.77 -4.17
N LEU A 57 0.54 6.11 -5.30
CA LEU A 57 1.87 5.54 -5.57
C LEU A 57 2.93 6.60 -5.87
N LEU A 58 2.55 7.73 -6.48
CA LEU A 58 3.47 8.83 -6.74
C LEU A 58 3.84 9.60 -5.46
N GLU A 59 2.93 9.71 -4.50
CA GLU A 59 3.20 10.31 -3.18
C GLU A 59 4.04 9.38 -2.28
N ASN A 60 4.03 8.07 -2.55
CA ASN A 60 4.75 7.05 -1.77
C ASN A 60 5.76 6.30 -2.67
N LEU A 61 6.78 7.00 -3.16
CA LEU A 61 7.74 6.46 -4.11
C LEU A 61 8.59 5.32 -3.54
N GLY A 62 8.92 5.34 -2.25
CA GLY A 62 9.62 4.24 -1.58
C GLY A 62 8.75 2.98 -1.58
N PHE A 63 7.45 3.12 -1.31
CA PHE A 63 6.50 2.03 -1.44
C PHE A 63 6.38 1.53 -2.88
N LEU A 64 6.31 2.41 -3.89
CA LEU A 64 6.26 1.99 -5.30
C LEU A 64 7.52 1.19 -5.70
N LYS A 65 8.70 1.64 -5.29
CA LYS A 65 9.97 0.90 -5.50
C LYS A 65 9.93 -0.47 -4.82
N HIS A 66 9.49 -0.52 -3.57
CA HIS A 66 9.35 -1.75 -2.80
C HIS A 66 8.37 -2.73 -3.45
N LEU A 67 7.23 -2.24 -3.93
CA LEU A 67 6.19 -3.04 -4.58
C LEU A 67 6.68 -3.61 -5.92
N ASN A 68 7.43 -2.84 -6.71
CA ASN A 68 8.05 -3.35 -7.94
C ASN A 68 9.14 -4.39 -7.68
N HIS A 69 10.01 -4.17 -6.68
CA HIS A 69 11.07 -5.11 -6.33
C HIS A 69 10.51 -6.44 -5.80
N ASN A 70 9.42 -6.38 -5.02
CA ASN A 70 8.81 -7.52 -4.36
C ASN A 70 7.50 -7.98 -5.03
N ARG A 71 7.33 -7.71 -6.34
CA ARG A 71 6.08 -7.93 -7.09
C ARG A 71 5.40 -9.27 -6.80
N ARG A 72 6.17 -10.37 -6.75
CA ARG A 72 5.64 -11.74 -6.52
C ARG A 72 4.90 -11.88 -5.19
N ASN A 73 5.22 -11.07 -4.20
CA ASN A 73 4.61 -11.13 -2.87
C ASN A 73 3.25 -10.43 -2.82
N PHE A 74 2.97 -9.55 -3.79
CA PHE A 74 1.77 -8.72 -3.83
C PHE A 74 0.78 -9.16 -4.90
N VAL A 75 1.29 -9.70 -6.01
CA VAL A 75 0.44 -10.14 -7.12
C VAL A 75 -0.39 -11.33 -6.69
N THR A 76 -1.70 -11.14 -6.68
CA THR A 76 -2.68 -12.22 -6.68
C THR A 76 -3.08 -12.49 -8.11
N SER A 77 -2.84 -13.70 -8.60
CA SER A 77 -3.34 -14.14 -9.91
C SER A 77 -4.87 -14.02 -9.92
N SER A 78 -5.37 -13.03 -10.67
CA SER A 78 -6.78 -12.95 -11.03
C SER A 78 -6.95 -13.74 -12.32
N PHE A 79 -7.84 -14.74 -12.26
CA PHE A 79 -8.23 -15.57 -13.40
C PHE A 79 -8.86 -14.73 -14.51
#